data_AF-A0A162QI89-F1
#
_entry.id   AF-A0A162QI89-F1
#
_cell.length_a   1.000
_cell.length_b   1.000
_cell.length_c   1.000
_cell.angle_alpha   90.00
_cell.angle_beta   90.00
_cell.angle_gamma   90.00
#
_symmetry.space_group_name_H-M   'P 1'
#
loop_
_entity.id
_entity.type
_entity.pdbx_description
1 polymer ?
#
loop_
_entity_poly.entity_id
_entity_poly.type
_entity_poly.pdbx_seq_one_letter_code
_entity_poly.pdbx_strand_id
1 'polypeptide(L)'
;MKPICRKEYLELKPPEVGDTVADKDRIVKALKPKYGNVYISISTLKSYYKLLRNFDWKLTVTIVQNVYCSEIIIIETGNTTDKHFAYAADLGSTTVVMQLVDLNSGNVLCEESILNHQATYGADILSRIFYVKDNEDHLKEIQQATLNNFRELMDKIHSLTGISPSE
;
A
#
# COMPACT_ATOMS: atom_id res chain seq x y z
N MET A 1 -0.55 17.94 4.64
CA MET A 1 -0.82 17.09 3.45
C MET A 1 -2.18 16.42 3.58
N LYS A 2 -2.87 16.08 2.48
CA LYS A 2 -4.04 15.18 2.48
C LYS A 2 -3.63 13.88 1.78
N PRO A 3 -3.01 12.92 2.50
CA PRO A 3 -2.54 11.67 1.89
C PRO A 3 -3.72 10.79 1.47
N ILE A 4 -3.47 9.89 0.51
CA ILE A 4 -4.47 8.96 -0.04
C ILE A 4 -4.92 7.90 0.99
N CYS A 5 -4.03 7.56 1.93
CA CYS A 5 -4.30 6.71 3.07
C CYS A 5 -3.94 7.43 4.38
N ARG A 6 -4.48 6.94 5.51
CA ARG A 6 -4.18 7.43 6.86
C ARG A 6 -3.99 6.25 7.80
N LYS A 7 -3.00 6.33 8.70
CA LYS A 7 -2.85 5.39 9.81
C LYS A 7 -3.56 5.91 11.06
N GLU A 8 -4.29 5.03 11.75
CA GLU A 8 -4.96 5.34 13.02
C GLU A 8 -4.61 4.28 14.06
N TYR A 9 -4.01 4.72 15.16
CA TYR A 9 -3.75 3.87 16.31
C TYR A 9 -5.00 3.73 17.17
N LEU A 10 -5.32 2.50 17.57
CA LEU A 10 -6.48 2.14 18.35
C LEU A 10 -6.08 1.31 19.57
N GLU A 11 -6.60 1.69 20.72
CA GLU A 11 -6.63 0.87 21.92
C GLU A 11 -8.07 0.43 22.17
N LEU A 12 -8.35 -0.86 21.93
CA LEU A 12 -9.68 -1.43 22.03
C LEU A 12 -9.81 -2.26 23.31
N LYS A 13 -11.05 -2.39 23.79
CA LYS A 13 -11.31 -3.29 24.92
C LYS A 13 -11.31 -4.75 24.44
N PRO A 14 -10.61 -5.65 25.14
CA PRO A 14 -10.69 -7.08 24.88
C PRO A 14 -12.13 -7.60 25.08
N PRO A 15 -12.51 -8.72 24.43
CA PRO A 15 -13.78 -9.37 24.66
C PRO A 15 -13.83 -9.93 26.08
N GLU A 16 -14.94 -9.66 26.77
CA GLU A 16 -15.22 -10.16 28.13
C GLU A 16 -16.35 -11.20 28.10
N VAL A 17 -16.56 -11.89 29.23
CA VAL A 17 -17.68 -12.85 29.35
C VAL A 17 -19.01 -12.10 29.17
N GLY A 18 -19.83 -12.58 28.24
CA GLY A 18 -21.10 -11.94 27.87
C GLY A 18 -20.99 -10.88 26.77
N ASP A 19 -19.78 -10.54 26.34
CA ASP A 19 -19.55 -9.64 25.21
C ASP A 19 -19.56 -10.42 23.89
N THR A 20 -20.63 -10.25 23.12
CA THR A 20 -20.87 -10.96 21.86
C THR A 20 -20.42 -10.16 20.62
N VAL A 21 -19.76 -9.01 20.80
CA VAL A 21 -19.33 -8.17 19.67
C VAL A 21 -18.15 -8.83 18.95
N ALA A 22 -18.30 -9.01 17.63
CA ALA A 22 -17.26 -9.58 16.78
C ALA A 22 -16.03 -8.67 16.69
N ASP A 23 -14.84 -9.25 16.55
CA ASP A 23 -13.55 -8.55 16.50
C ASP A 23 -13.55 -7.44 15.41
N LYS A 24 -14.11 -7.75 14.22
CA LYS A 24 -14.29 -6.78 13.11
C LYS A 24 -15.14 -5.57 13.53
N ASP A 25 -16.24 -5.83 14.21
CA ASP A 25 -17.22 -4.80 14.57
C ASP A 25 -16.68 -3.88 15.67
N ARG A 26 -15.79 -4.38 16.55
CA ARG A 26 -15.07 -3.54 17.51
C ARG A 26 -14.22 -2.47 16.81
N ILE A 27 -13.44 -2.88 15.82
CA ILE A 27 -12.57 -1.99 15.04
C ILE A 27 -13.41 -0.97 14.26
N VAL A 28 -14.43 -1.45 13.54
CA VAL A 28 -15.32 -0.58 12.74
C VAL A 28 -16.04 0.43 13.63
N LYS A 29 -16.56 -0.01 14.79
CA LYS A 29 -17.26 0.87 15.74
C LYS A 29 -16.34 1.95 16.30
N ALA A 30 -15.07 1.64 16.57
CA ALA A 30 -14.10 2.61 17.08
C ALA A 30 -13.79 3.72 16.06
N LEU A 31 -13.80 3.41 14.76
CA LEU A 31 -13.47 4.35 13.69
C LEU A 31 -14.67 5.14 13.17
N LYS A 32 -15.89 4.60 13.30
CA LYS A 32 -17.13 5.19 12.79
C LYS A 32 -17.34 6.67 13.17
N PRO A 33 -17.02 7.15 14.39
CA PRO A 33 -17.17 8.57 14.74
C PRO A 33 -16.34 9.53 13.88
N LYS A 34 -15.14 9.09 13.44
CA LYS A 34 -14.19 9.92 12.66
C LYS A 34 -14.32 9.71 11.15
N TYR A 35 -14.67 8.50 10.73
CA TYR A 35 -14.62 8.08 9.32
C TYR A 35 -15.99 7.76 8.70
N GLY A 36 -17.07 7.76 9.50
CA GLY A 36 -18.42 7.46 9.03
C GLY A 36 -18.56 6.01 8.60
N ASN A 37 -18.84 5.77 7.32
CA ASN A 37 -19.05 4.43 6.78
C ASN A 37 -17.71 3.69 6.61
N VAL A 38 -17.28 2.97 7.65
CA VAL A 38 -16.05 2.18 7.67
C VAL A 38 -16.34 0.71 7.43
N TYR A 39 -15.56 0.06 6.58
CA TYR A 39 -15.62 -1.39 6.40
C TYR A 39 -14.22 -2.02 6.31
N ILE A 40 -14.19 -3.33 6.52
CA ILE A 40 -13.02 -4.19 6.33
C ILE A 40 -13.40 -5.18 5.23
N SER A 41 -12.67 -5.19 4.12
CA SER A 41 -12.90 -6.18 3.06
C SER A 41 -12.60 -7.60 3.56
N ILE A 42 -13.23 -8.60 2.94
CA ILE A 42 -13.08 -10.01 3.33
C ILE A 42 -11.62 -10.47 3.18
N SER A 43 -10.92 -9.97 2.15
CA SER A 43 -9.49 -10.21 1.94
C SER A 43 -8.66 -9.76 3.14
N THR A 44 -8.81 -8.49 3.54
CA THR A 44 -8.13 -7.92 4.72
C THR A 44 -8.49 -8.71 5.97
N LEU A 45 -9.77 -8.97 6.23
CA LEU A 45 -10.19 -9.70 7.42
C LEU A 45 -9.57 -11.12 7.46
N LYS A 46 -9.52 -11.85 6.34
CA LYS A 46 -8.89 -13.17 6.26
C LYS A 46 -7.40 -13.15 6.59
N SER A 47 -6.69 -12.09 6.23
CA SER A 47 -5.27 -11.93 6.55
C SER A 47 -5.02 -11.70 8.04
N TYR A 48 -5.91 -10.97 8.72
CA TYR A 48 -5.65 -10.48 10.08
C TYR A 48 -6.47 -11.14 11.20
N TYR A 49 -7.59 -11.80 10.92
CA TYR A 49 -8.52 -12.26 11.98
C TYR A 49 -7.87 -13.14 13.06
N LYS A 50 -6.89 -13.98 12.69
CA LYS A 50 -6.17 -14.82 13.65
C LYS A 50 -5.17 -14.04 14.51
N LEU A 51 -4.70 -12.90 14.00
CA LEU A 51 -3.65 -12.10 14.62
C LEU A 51 -4.22 -11.05 15.57
N LEU A 52 -5.44 -10.56 15.33
CA LEU A 52 -6.08 -9.51 16.14
C LEU A 52 -6.03 -9.79 17.65
N ARG A 53 -6.26 -11.04 18.06
CA ARG A 53 -6.27 -11.43 19.47
C ARG A 53 -4.89 -11.47 20.12
N ASN A 54 -3.83 -11.54 19.32
CA ASN A 54 -2.45 -11.51 19.80
C ASN A 54 -1.92 -10.09 19.96
N PHE A 55 -2.68 -9.07 19.57
CA PHE A 55 -2.22 -7.67 19.55
C PHE A 55 -2.45 -6.93 20.87
N ASP A 56 -2.87 -7.61 21.95
CA ASP A 56 -3.30 -6.96 23.20
C ASP A 56 -4.35 -5.86 22.97
N TRP A 57 -5.13 -6.02 21.88
CA TRP A 57 -6.11 -5.03 21.42
C TRP A 57 -5.55 -3.62 21.16
N LYS A 58 -4.24 -3.52 20.95
CA LYS A 58 -3.50 -2.33 20.54
C LYS A 58 -3.03 -2.52 19.11
N LEU A 59 -3.60 -1.76 18.20
CA LEU A 59 -3.37 -1.97 16.77
C LEU A 59 -3.42 -0.66 15.99
N THR A 60 -2.74 -0.63 14.86
CA THR A 60 -2.81 0.47 13.91
C THR A 60 -3.53 -0.01 12.66
N VAL A 61 -4.47 0.78 12.17
CA VAL A 61 -5.16 0.50 10.90
C VAL A 61 -4.74 1.50 9.84
N THR A 62 -4.50 1.03 8.62
CA THR A 62 -4.37 1.91 7.45
C THR A 62 -5.72 2.00 6.74
N ILE A 63 -6.21 3.23 6.57
CA ILE A 63 -7.53 3.55 6.04
C ILE A 63 -7.38 4.32 4.73
N VAL A 64 -8.04 3.85 3.68
CA VAL A 64 -8.20 4.58 2.41
C VAL A 64 -9.62 5.13 2.34
N GLN A 65 -9.77 6.42 2.05
CA GLN A 65 -11.07 7.06 1.92
C GLN A 65 -11.41 7.30 0.46
N ASN A 66 -12.59 6.86 0.04
CA ASN A 66 -13.20 7.30 -1.22
C ASN A 66 -14.44 8.17 -0.90
N VAL A 67 -15.15 8.61 -1.94
CA VAL A 67 -16.31 9.52 -1.81
C VAL A 67 -17.46 8.91 -0.99
N TYR A 68 -17.55 7.59 -0.91
CA TYR A 68 -18.70 6.88 -0.35
C TYR A 68 -18.39 6.11 0.96
N CYS A 69 -17.15 5.69 1.15
CA CYS A 69 -16.74 4.85 2.27
C CYS A 69 -15.25 4.97 2.60
N SER A 70 -14.93 4.54 3.82
CA SER A 70 -13.56 4.36 4.32
C SER A 70 -13.26 2.86 4.43
N GLU A 71 -12.23 2.40 3.73
CA GLU A 71 -11.81 1.00 3.76
C GLU A 71 -10.57 0.83 4.63
N ILE A 72 -10.60 -0.15 5.53
CA ILE A 72 -9.38 -0.63 6.20
C ILE A 72 -8.69 -1.64 5.29
N ILE A 73 -7.45 -1.33 4.91
CA ILE A 73 -6.66 -2.15 3.98
C ILE A 73 -5.50 -2.90 4.66
N ILE A 74 -4.99 -2.39 5.78
CA ILE A 74 -3.87 -2.98 6.53
C ILE A 74 -4.17 -2.87 8.02
N ILE A 75 -3.78 -3.90 8.79
CA ILE A 75 -3.86 -3.92 10.25
C ILE A 75 -2.51 -4.36 10.82
N GLU A 76 -1.91 -3.51 11.65
CA GLU A 76 -0.60 -3.72 12.26
C GLU A 76 -0.75 -3.83 13.79
N THR A 77 0.16 -4.56 14.42
CA THR A 77 0.21 -4.63 15.90
C THR A 77 0.89 -3.40 16.48
N GLY A 78 0.40 -2.92 17.63
CA GLY A 78 0.96 -1.75 18.30
C GLY A 78 0.69 -0.44 17.56
N ASN A 79 1.47 0.59 17.92
CA ASN A 79 1.40 1.90 17.29
C ASN A 79 2.48 2.02 16.21
N THR A 80 2.07 2.07 14.95
CA THR A 80 2.95 2.25 13.78
C THR A 80 2.58 3.50 12.98
N THR A 81 1.89 4.46 13.60
CA THR A 81 1.41 5.68 12.92
C THR A 81 2.55 6.59 12.44
N ASP A 82 3.74 6.48 13.03
CA ASP A 82 4.97 7.18 12.63
C ASP A 82 5.60 6.59 11.35
N LYS A 83 5.39 5.30 11.11
CA LYS A 83 5.84 4.58 9.93
C LYS A 83 4.77 4.59 8.86
N HIS A 84 4.67 5.66 8.10
CA HIS A 84 3.62 5.83 7.10
C HIS A 84 4.21 6.40 5.81
N PHE A 85 4.60 5.49 4.91
CA PHE A 85 5.34 5.83 3.71
C PHE A 85 4.56 5.51 2.44
N ALA A 86 4.96 6.11 1.33
CA ALA A 86 4.45 5.78 0.01
C ALA A 86 5.56 5.85 -1.03
N TYR A 87 5.43 5.02 -2.06
CA TYR A 87 6.17 5.19 -3.30
C TYR A 87 5.35 6.03 -4.28
N ALA A 88 5.96 7.09 -4.82
CA ALA A 88 5.45 7.82 -5.96
C ALA A 88 6.32 7.48 -7.17
N ALA A 89 5.73 6.89 -8.22
CA ALA A 89 6.46 6.44 -9.40
C ALA A 89 5.98 7.15 -10.67
N ASP A 90 6.92 7.61 -11.49
CA ASP A 90 6.70 8.10 -12.84
C ASP A 90 7.27 7.11 -13.85
N LEU A 91 6.39 6.50 -14.65
CA LEU A 91 6.74 5.53 -15.69
C LEU A 91 6.86 6.25 -17.03
N GLY A 92 7.99 6.90 -17.25
CA GLY A 92 8.35 7.49 -18.55
C GLY A 92 8.69 6.43 -19.60
N SER A 93 8.63 6.80 -20.88
CA SER A 93 8.96 5.89 -21.99
C SER A 93 10.43 5.45 -21.97
N THR A 94 11.34 6.34 -21.53
CA THR A 94 12.79 6.09 -21.47
C THR A 94 13.28 5.81 -20.06
N THR A 95 12.73 6.50 -19.06
CA THR A 95 13.20 6.46 -17.66
C THR A 95 12.02 6.18 -16.74
N VAL A 96 12.26 5.40 -15.70
CA VAL A 96 11.34 5.20 -14.57
C VAL A 96 11.95 5.87 -13.36
N VAL A 97 11.20 6.76 -12.72
CA VAL A 97 11.61 7.45 -11.50
C VAL A 97 10.70 6.99 -10.37
N MET A 98 11.27 6.80 -9.18
CA MET A 98 10.52 6.46 -7.97
C MET A 98 11.03 7.28 -6.78
N GLN A 99 10.10 7.88 -6.05
CA GLN A 99 10.34 8.58 -4.80
C GLN A 99 9.75 7.80 -3.64
N LEU A 100 10.45 7.78 -2.50
CA LEU A 100 9.90 7.41 -1.21
C LEU A 100 9.45 8.67 -0.48
N VAL A 101 8.19 8.71 -0.06
CA VAL A 101 7.57 9.86 0.56
C VAL A 101 7.07 9.49 1.95
N ASP A 102 7.41 10.29 2.96
CA ASP A 102 6.76 10.24 4.26
C ASP A 102 5.38 10.91 4.16
N LEU A 103 4.30 10.14 4.36
CA LEU A 103 2.93 10.63 4.26
C LEU A 103 2.48 11.47 5.46
N ASN A 104 3.21 11.43 6.57
CA ASN A 104 2.95 12.27 7.73
C ASN A 104 3.45 13.70 7.50
N SER A 105 4.69 13.85 7.04
CA SER A 105 5.29 15.17 6.75
C SER A 105 5.04 15.68 5.33
N GLY A 106 4.91 14.77 4.36
CA GLY A 106 4.89 15.06 2.93
C GLY A 106 6.28 15.20 2.30
N ASN A 107 7.35 14.91 3.04
CA ASN A 107 8.72 15.04 2.54
C ASN A 107 9.11 13.84 1.68
N VAL A 108 9.84 14.11 0.60
CA VAL A 108 10.55 13.07 -0.16
C VAL A 108 11.80 12.68 0.65
N LEU A 109 11.87 11.40 1.03
CA LEU A 109 12.96 10.83 1.81
C LEU A 109 14.10 10.31 0.92
N CYS A 110 13.75 9.82 -0.28
CA CYS A 110 14.69 9.28 -1.25
C CYS A 110 14.08 9.36 -2.66
N GLU A 111 14.91 9.51 -3.68
CA GLU A 111 14.53 9.45 -5.10
C GLU A 111 15.56 8.63 -5.85
N GLU A 112 15.10 7.71 -6.69
CA GLU A 112 15.94 6.90 -7.56
C GLU A 112 15.33 6.80 -8.96
N SER A 113 16.18 6.56 -9.96
CA SER A 113 15.73 6.38 -11.35
C SER A 113 16.54 5.33 -12.09
N ILE A 114 15.90 4.68 -13.06
CA ILE A 114 16.51 3.69 -13.94
C ILE A 114 15.94 3.79 -15.35
N LEU A 115 16.63 3.22 -16.33
CA LEU A 115 16.10 3.10 -17.69
C LEU A 115 14.89 2.17 -17.71
N ASN A 116 13.89 2.52 -18.51
CA ASN A 116 12.70 1.70 -18.69
C ASN A 116 13.07 0.40 -19.42
N HIS A 117 12.90 -0.73 -18.75
CA HIS A 117 13.25 -2.05 -19.27
C HIS A 117 12.40 -2.47 -20.48
N GLN A 118 11.27 -1.80 -20.71
CA GLN A 118 10.46 -1.98 -21.91
C GLN A 118 11.20 -1.55 -23.19
N ALA A 119 12.29 -0.79 -23.09
CA ALA A 119 13.12 -0.42 -24.24
C ALA A 119 13.64 -1.65 -25.02
N THR A 120 13.77 -2.80 -24.36
CA THR A 120 14.12 -4.09 -24.97
C THR A 120 13.11 -4.56 -26.02
N TYR A 121 11.84 -4.14 -25.90
CA TYR A 121 10.73 -4.57 -26.76
C TYR A 121 10.26 -3.50 -27.74
N GLY A 122 10.90 -2.32 -27.72
CA GLY A 122 10.56 -1.21 -28.59
C GLY A 122 11.19 0.09 -28.12
N ALA A 123 11.78 0.82 -29.07
CA ALA A 123 12.45 2.10 -28.81
C ALA A 123 11.47 3.21 -28.40
N ASP A 124 10.22 3.13 -28.85
CA ASP A 124 9.16 4.09 -28.58
C ASP A 124 7.81 3.41 -28.27
N ILE A 125 6.82 4.22 -27.87
CA ILE A 125 5.49 3.73 -27.47
C ILE A 125 4.79 2.96 -28.60
N LEU A 126 4.85 3.45 -29.84
CA LEU A 126 4.16 2.79 -30.97
C LEU A 126 4.80 1.43 -31.26
N SER A 127 6.12 1.34 -31.26
CA SER A 127 6.83 0.07 -31.46
C SER A 127 6.45 -0.98 -30.40
N ARG A 128 6.29 -0.57 -29.14
CA ARG A 128 5.82 -1.45 -28.05
C ARG A 128 4.36 -1.87 -28.22
N ILE A 129 3.50 -0.98 -28.69
CA ILE A 129 2.10 -1.32 -29.01
C ILE A 129 2.07 -2.39 -30.11
N PHE A 130 2.85 -2.22 -31.18
CA PHE A 130 2.94 -3.22 -32.24
C PHE A 130 3.51 -4.55 -31.77
N TYR A 131 4.48 -4.54 -30.85
CA TYR A 131 5.03 -5.75 -30.25
C TYR A 131 3.95 -6.60 -29.57
N VAL A 132 3.05 -5.98 -28.81
CA VAL A 132 2.01 -6.70 -28.04
C VAL A 132 0.71 -6.94 -28.81
N LYS A 133 0.46 -6.19 -29.89
CA LYS A 133 -0.84 -6.10 -30.58
C LYS A 133 -1.46 -7.46 -30.89
N ASP A 134 -0.66 -8.40 -31.35
CA ASP A 134 -1.13 -9.68 -31.88
C ASP A 134 -0.75 -10.89 -30.99
N ASN A 135 -0.19 -10.65 -29.78
CA ASN A 135 0.22 -11.72 -28.87
C ASN A 135 0.06 -11.31 -27.38
N GLU A 136 -0.85 -11.97 -26.66
CA GLU A 136 -1.06 -11.73 -25.23
C GLU A 136 0.15 -12.08 -24.36
N ASP A 137 1.00 -13.02 -24.77
CA ASP A 137 2.20 -13.36 -24.00
C ASP A 137 3.23 -12.22 -24.06
N HIS A 138 3.31 -11.49 -25.17
CA HIS A 138 4.15 -10.28 -25.27
C HIS A 138 3.66 -9.16 -24.33
N LEU A 139 2.34 -9.07 -24.07
CA LEU A 139 1.81 -8.13 -23.09
C LEU A 139 2.32 -8.46 -21.67
N LYS A 140 2.39 -9.75 -21.33
CA LYS A 140 2.94 -10.20 -20.04
C LYS A 140 4.43 -9.87 -19.92
N GLU A 141 5.20 -9.97 -20.99
CA GLU A 141 6.62 -9.60 -21.01
C GLU A 141 6.82 -8.10 -20.74
N ILE A 142 6.06 -7.24 -21.42
CA ILE A 142 6.10 -5.78 -21.16
C ILE A 142 5.66 -5.47 -19.72
N GLN A 143 4.61 -6.12 -19.22
CA GLN A 143 4.19 -5.96 -17.83
C GLN A 143 5.29 -6.39 -16.86
N GLN A 144 5.93 -7.53 -17.11
CA GLN A 144 7.02 -8.04 -16.28
C GLN A 144 8.23 -7.10 -16.29
N ALA A 145 8.54 -6.48 -17.43
CA ALA A 145 9.59 -5.46 -17.52
C ALA A 145 9.32 -4.27 -16.58
N THR A 146 8.09 -3.77 -16.57
CA THR A 146 7.67 -2.71 -15.63
C THR A 146 7.78 -3.15 -14.17
N LEU A 147 7.30 -4.36 -13.85
CA LEU A 147 7.40 -4.90 -12.49
C LEU A 147 8.86 -5.05 -12.05
N ASN A 148 9.75 -5.45 -12.95
CA ASN A 148 11.18 -5.53 -12.68
C ASN A 148 11.79 -4.15 -12.43
N ASN A 149 11.38 -3.11 -13.19
CA ASN A 149 11.81 -1.74 -12.92
C ASN A 149 11.40 -1.30 -11.50
N PHE A 150 10.15 -1.53 -11.11
CA PHE A 150 9.68 -1.13 -9.78
C PHE A 150 10.36 -1.92 -8.66
N ARG A 151 10.57 -3.23 -8.81
CA ARG A 151 11.30 -4.03 -7.81
C ARG A 151 12.72 -3.51 -7.62
N GLU A 152 13.45 -3.26 -8.71
CA GLU A 152 14.81 -2.74 -8.63
C GLU A 152 14.87 -1.37 -7.94
N LEU A 153 13.93 -0.46 -8.26
CA LEU A 153 13.86 0.84 -7.60
C LEU A 153 13.52 0.71 -6.11
N MET A 154 12.58 -0.15 -5.74
CA MET A 154 12.25 -0.43 -4.34
C MET A 154 13.46 -1.01 -3.60
N ASP A 155 14.21 -1.94 -4.20
CA ASP A 155 15.40 -2.53 -3.60
C ASP A 155 16.52 -1.49 -3.39
N LYS A 156 16.73 -0.60 -4.36
CA LYS A 156 17.69 0.52 -4.24
C LYS A 156 17.30 1.47 -3.12
N ILE A 157 16.04 1.92 -3.09
CA ILE A 157 15.54 2.81 -2.06
C ILE A 157 15.61 2.15 -0.68
N HIS A 158 15.22 0.88 -0.57
CA HIS A 158 15.34 0.13 0.68
C HIS A 158 16.80 0.08 1.16
N SER A 159 17.74 -0.19 0.26
CA SER A 159 19.17 -0.24 0.59
C SER A 159 19.71 1.10 1.09
N LEU A 160 19.18 2.22 0.59
CA LEU A 160 19.62 3.57 0.97
C LEU A 160 18.96 4.09 2.25
N THR A 161 17.71 3.71 2.49
CA THR A 161 16.88 4.29 3.59
C THR A 161 16.69 3.34 4.76
N GLY A 162 16.85 2.04 4.56
CA GLY A 162 16.49 0.99 5.52
C GLY A 162 14.99 0.77 5.68
N ILE A 163 14.14 1.55 5.01
CA ILE A 163 12.67 1.45 5.10
C ILE A 163 12.20 0.30 4.23
N SER A 164 11.46 -0.65 4.80
CA SER A 164 10.95 -1.81 4.07
C SER A 164 9.75 -1.44 3.20
N PRO A 165 9.57 -2.04 2.01
CA PRO A 165 8.32 -1.91 1.23
C PRO A 165 7.04 -2.35 1.96
N SER A 166 7.17 -3.03 3.10
CA SER A 166 6.05 -3.46 3.95
C SER A 166 5.57 -2.42 4.98
N GLU A 167 6.32 -1.33 5.18
CA GLU A 167 6.03 -0.27 6.17
C GLU A 167 5.15 0.85 5.59
#